data_AF-A0A963LY67-F1
#
_entry.id   AF-A0A963LY67-F1
#
_cell.length_a   1.000
_cell.length_b   1.000
_cell.length_c   1.000
_cell.angle_alpha   90.00
_cell.angle_beta   90.00
_cell.angle_gamma   90.00
#
_symmetry.space_group_name_H-M   'P 1'
#
loop_
_entity.id
_entity.type
_entity.pdbx_description
1 polymer ?
#
loop_
_entity_poly.entity_id
_entity_poly.type
_entity_poly.pdbx_seq_one_letter_code
_entity_poly.pdbx_strand_id
1 'polypeptide(L)'
;MLERLERSATVVDAQQYRSVVRRLADALGQAEPGAALDAVLAEFPAASQLYENLQYEHAGLCRSPLDPALAAEMQARQWISQAQART
;
A
#
# COMPACT_ATOMS: atom_id res chain seq x y z
N MET A 1 -5.09 14.21 7.40
CA MET A 1 -6.13 14.96 6.63
C MET A 1 -6.88 14.03 5.69
N LEU A 2 -6.19 13.25 4.83
CA LEU A 2 -6.80 12.22 3.98
C LEU A 2 -7.56 11.16 4.79
N GLU A 3 -6.91 10.60 5.81
CA GLU A 3 -7.48 9.62 6.73
C GLU A 3 -8.85 10.03 7.32
N ARG A 4 -9.04 11.33 7.57
CA ARG A 4 -10.30 11.87 8.08
C ARG A 4 -11.38 11.95 6.99
N LEU A 5 -11.00 12.15 5.74
CA LEU A 5 -11.91 12.12 4.60
C LEU A 5 -12.36 10.68 4.31
N GLU A 6 -11.45 9.71 4.37
CA GLU A 6 -11.77 8.28 4.22
C GLU A 6 -12.76 7.80 5.29
N ARG A 7 -12.63 8.31 6.51
CA ARG A 7 -13.53 7.99 7.63
C ARG A 7 -14.78 8.87 7.69
N SER A 8 -14.99 9.77 6.73
CA SER A 8 -16.12 10.69 6.74
C SER A 8 -17.42 9.94 6.43
N ALA A 9 -18.44 10.09 7.29
CA ALA A 9 -19.78 9.59 7.03
C ALA A 9 -20.60 10.50 6.09
N THR A 10 -20.07 11.69 5.77
CA THR A 10 -20.69 12.64 4.83
C THR A 10 -19.98 12.62 3.49
N VAL A 11 -20.75 12.85 2.42
CA VAL A 11 -20.24 12.90 1.05
C VAL A 11 -19.20 14.02 0.94
N VAL A 12 -17.96 13.63 0.64
CA VAL A 12 -16.87 14.56 0.39
C VAL A 12 -16.89 14.96 -1.09
N ASP A 13 -16.73 16.26 -1.35
CA ASP A 13 -16.60 16.75 -2.72
C ASP A 13 -15.37 16.14 -3.42
N ALA A 14 -15.55 15.70 -4.66
CA ALA A 14 -14.51 15.00 -5.40
C ALA A 14 -13.29 15.88 -5.69
N GLN A 15 -13.47 17.18 -5.90
CA GLN A 15 -12.37 18.11 -6.14
C GLN A 15 -11.59 18.37 -4.85
N GLN A 16 -12.27 18.47 -3.72
CA GLN A 16 -11.65 18.55 -2.40
C GLN A 16 -10.81 17.30 -2.11
N TYR A 17 -11.36 16.12 -2.35
CA TYR A 17 -10.65 14.86 -2.17
C TYR A 17 -9.37 14.81 -3.01
N ARG A 18 -9.48 15.07 -4.32
CA ARG A 18 -8.32 15.11 -5.25
C ARG A 18 -7.25 16.11 -4.81
N SER A 19 -7.66 17.27 -4.30
CA SER A 19 -6.72 18.29 -3.83
C SER A 19 -5.93 17.82 -2.61
N VAL A 20 -6.57 17.09 -1.70
CA VAL A 20 -5.91 16.54 -0.50
C VAL A 20 -4.98 15.40 -0.86
N VAL A 21 -5.42 14.48 -1.73
CA VAL A 21 -4.57 13.38 -2.23
C VAL A 21 -3.33 13.93 -2.92
N ARG A 22 -3.47 14.91 -3.82
CA ARG A 22 -2.33 15.48 -4.54
C ARG A 22 -1.31 16.13 -3.61
N ARG A 23 -1.75 16.97 -2.67
CA ARG A 23 -0.84 17.61 -1.70
C ARG A 23 -0.14 16.59 -0.81
N LEU A 24 -0.84 15.53 -0.41
CA LEU A 24 -0.25 14.47 0.38
C LEU A 24 0.78 13.68 -0.44
N ALA A 25 0.47 13.40 -1.71
CA ALA A 25 1.41 12.73 -2.62
C ALA A 25 2.70 13.55 -2.82
N ASP A 26 2.57 14.87 -3.03
CA ASP A 26 3.73 15.76 -3.16
C ASP A 26 4.60 15.73 -1.90
N ALA A 27 3.98 15.83 -0.72
CA ALA A 27 4.71 15.79 0.55
C ALA A 27 5.40 14.44 0.80
N LEU A 28 4.73 13.35 0.45
CA LEU A 28 5.26 12.00 0.57
C LEU A 28 6.42 11.73 -0.40
N GLY A 29 6.37 12.30 -1.61
CA GLY A 29 7.47 12.19 -2.58
C GLY A 29 8.74 12.95 -2.20
N GLN A 30 8.62 13.95 -1.31
CA GLN A 30 9.77 14.71 -0.78
C GLN A 30 10.22 14.20 0.61
N ALA A 31 9.54 13.21 1.17
CA ALA A 31 9.88 12.68 2.49
C ALA A 31 11.06 11.72 2.39
N GLU A 32 12.06 11.93 3.24
CA GLU A 32 13.19 11.01 3.37
C GLU A 32 12.73 9.65 3.94
N PRO A 33 13.08 8.53 3.30
CA PRO A 33 12.80 7.20 3.84
C PRO A 33 13.47 7.01 5.21
N GLY A 34 12.73 6.42 6.16
CA GLY A 34 13.29 6.10 7.47
C GLY A 34 12.22 5.95 8.56
N ALA A 35 12.68 5.66 9.78
CA ALA A 35 11.80 5.29 10.90
C ALA A 35 10.71 6.34 11.22
N ALA A 36 10.98 7.63 11.00
CA ALA A 36 10.00 8.68 11.21
C ALA A 36 8.85 8.61 10.19
N LEU A 37 9.18 8.39 8.91
CA LEU A 37 8.17 8.19 7.86
C LEU A 37 7.38 6.91 8.12
N ASP A 38 8.06 5.83 8.52
CA ASP A 38 7.45 4.54 8.82
C ASP A 38 6.43 4.63 9.95
N ALA A 39 6.75 5.38 11.02
CA ALA A 39 5.83 5.61 12.14
C ALA A 39 4.57 6.36 11.69
N VAL A 40 4.70 7.35 10.81
CA VAL A 40 3.56 8.10 10.25
C VAL A 40 2.69 7.18 9.39
N LEU A 41 3.30 6.37 8.52
CA LEU A 41 2.56 5.47 7.64
C LEU A 41 1.86 4.34 8.41
N ALA A 42 2.44 3.87 9.52
CA ALA A 42 1.81 2.91 10.42
C ALA A 42 0.56 3.47 11.11
N GLU A 43 0.55 4.76 11.46
CA GLU A 43 -0.58 5.42 12.14
C GLU A 43 -1.70 5.83 11.17
N PHE A 44 -1.38 6.07 9.89
CA PHE A 44 -2.33 6.57 8.89
C PHE A 44 -2.46 5.61 7.69
N PRO A 45 -3.35 4.61 7.76
CA PRO A 45 -3.52 3.61 6.69
C PRO A 45 -3.77 4.19 5.29
N ALA A 46 -4.56 5.25 5.18
CA ALA A 46 -4.83 5.89 3.89
C ALA A 46 -3.59 6.56 3.30
N ALA A 47 -2.72 7.11 4.15
CA ALA A 47 -1.43 7.66 3.71
C ALA A 47 -0.45 6.55 3.32
N SER A 48 -0.45 5.42 4.04
CA SER A 48 0.33 4.22 3.68
C SER A 48 -0.03 3.71 2.30
N GLN A 49 -1.32 3.52 2.02
CA GLN A 49 -1.78 3.05 0.71
C GLN A 49 -1.41 4.03 -0.42
N LEU A 50 -1.56 5.34 -0.18
CA LEU A 50 -1.16 6.34 -1.16
C LEU A 50 0.36 6.31 -1.41
N TYR A 51 1.17 6.22 -0.36
CA TYR A 51 2.63 6.12 -0.46
C TYR A 51 3.05 4.89 -1.26
N GLU A 52 2.44 3.73 -0.98
CA GLU A 52 2.67 2.49 -1.72
C GLU A 52 2.34 2.64 -3.21
N ASN A 53 1.19 3.24 -3.53
CA ASN A 53 0.79 3.47 -4.93
C ASN A 53 1.76 4.39 -5.67
N LEU A 54 2.36 5.38 -5.00
CA LEU A 54 3.37 6.26 -5.61
C LEU A 54 4.69 5.52 -5.87
N GLN A 55 5.10 4.66 -4.93
CA GLN A 55 6.33 3.86 -5.07
C GLN A 55 6.16 2.66 -5.98
N TYR A 56 4.92 2.33 -6.37
CA TYR A 56 4.61 1.24 -7.31
C TYR A 56 5.40 1.35 -8.61
N GLU A 57 5.55 2.55 -9.16
CA GLU A 57 6.31 2.81 -10.38
C GLU A 57 7.80 2.47 -10.24
N HIS A 58 8.35 2.55 -9.02
CA HIS A 58 9.77 2.38 -8.74
C HIS A 58 10.13 0.97 -8.25
N ALA A 59 9.25 0.31 -7.47
CA ALA A 59 9.56 -0.95 -6.79
C ALA A 59 8.61 -2.11 -7.10
N GLY A 60 7.55 -1.90 -7.91
CA GLY A 60 6.51 -2.91 -8.13
C GLY A 60 5.78 -3.31 -6.83
N LEU A 61 4.98 -4.38 -6.91
CA LEU A 61 4.20 -4.90 -5.78
C LEU A 61 5.14 -5.34 -4.65
N CYS A 62 5.31 -4.50 -3.62
CA CYS A 62 4.95 -4.82 -2.23
C CYS A 62 5.87 -4.13 -1.22
N ARG A 63 5.25 -3.30 -0.38
CA ARG A 63 5.62 -3.17 1.04
C ARG A 63 4.93 -4.23 1.92
N SER A 64 4.02 -5.03 1.34
CA SER A 64 3.58 -6.28 1.96
C SER A 64 4.82 -7.14 2.23
N PRO A 65 4.95 -7.75 3.41
CA PRO A 65 6.14 -8.51 3.74
C PRO A 65 6.38 -9.56 2.63
N LEU A 66 7.52 -9.44 1.95
CA LEU A 66 7.90 -10.28 0.82
C LEU A 66 7.86 -11.76 1.22
N ASP A 67 8.23 -12.04 2.47
CA ASP A 67 8.36 -13.40 3.01
C ASP A 67 7.03 -14.19 3.03
N PRO A 68 5.91 -13.72 3.63
CA PRO A 68 4.64 -14.44 3.58
C PRO A 68 4.06 -14.52 2.17
N ALA A 69 4.27 -13.52 1.31
CA ALA A 69 3.82 -13.59 -0.08
C ALA A 69 4.58 -14.68 -0.86
N LEU A 70 5.91 -14.71 -0.72
CA LEU A 70 6.77 -15.74 -1.31
C LEU A 70 6.47 -17.13 -0.76
N ALA A 71 6.26 -17.24 0.55
CA ALA A 71 5.91 -18.50 1.21
C ALA A 71 4.58 -19.05 0.69
N ALA A 72 3.56 -18.20 0.54
CA ALA A 72 2.29 -18.59 -0.04
C ALA A 72 2.44 -19.06 -1.49
N GLU A 73 3.25 -18.36 -2.30
CA GLU A 73 3.52 -18.76 -3.69
C GLU A 73 4.25 -20.11 -3.77
N MET A 74 5.29 -20.32 -2.96
CA MET A 74 6.01 -21.60 -2.91
C MET A 74 5.09 -22.76 -2.51
N GLN A 75 4.21 -22.53 -1.54
CA GLN A 75 3.28 -23.54 -1.05
C GLN A 75 2.22 -23.90 -2.10
N ALA A 76 1.70 -22.90 -2.82
CA ALA A 76 0.80 -23.12 -3.96
C ALA A 76 1.47 -23.95 -5.07
N ARG A 77 2.72 -23.63 -5.43
CA ARG A 77 3.49 -24.38 -6.44
C ARG A 77 3.70 -25.84 -6.03
N GLN A 78 4.00 -26.10 -4.76
CA GLN A 78 4.12 -27.47 -4.24
C GLN A 78 2.82 -28.24 -4.40
N TRP A 79 1.69 -27.66 -4.03
CA TRP A 79 0.38 -28.33 -4.12
C TRP A 79 -0.01 -28.65 -5.57
N ILE A 80 0.24 -27.71 -6.48
CA ILE A 80 0.00 -27.93 -7.92
C ILE A 80 0.87 -29.08 -8.43
N SER A 81 2.15 -29.11 -8.08
CA SER A 81 3.06 -30.19 -8.52
C SER A 81 2.64 -31.57 -7.98
N GLN A 82 2.15 -31.63 -6.73
CA GLN A 82 1.64 -32.86 -6.14
C GLN A 82 0.33 -33.30 -6.80
N ALA A 83 -0.57 -32.38 -7.14
CA ALA A 83 -1.79 -32.71 -7.86
C ALA A 83 -1.49 -33.29 -9.25
N GLN A 84 -0.53 -32.69 -9.97
CA GLN A 84 -0.09 -33.18 -11.29
C GLN A 84 0.59 -34.54 -11.23
N ALA A 85 1.34 -34.84 -10.16
CA ALA A 85 1.99 -36.14 -9.98
C ALA A 85 1.03 -37.27 -9.57
N ARG A 86 -0.21 -36.93 -9.19
CA ARG A 86 -1.25 -37.89 -8.77
C ARG A 86 -2.26 -38.21 -9.87
N THR A 87 -2.18 -37.53 -11.01
CA THR A 87 -2.91 -37.80 -12.27
C THR A 87 -2.04 -38.59 -13.23
#